data_AF-A0A2N3GA14-F1
#
_entry.id   AF-A0A2N3GA14-F1
#
_cell.length_a   1.000
_cell.length_b   1.000
_cell.length_c   1.000
_cell.angle_alpha   90.00
_cell.angle_beta   90.00
_cell.angle_gamma   90.00
#
_symmetry.space_group_name_H-M   'P 1'
#
loop_
_entity.id
_entity.type
_entity.pdbx_description
1 polymer ?
#
loop_
_entity_poly.entity_id
_entity_poly.type
_entity_poly.pdbx_seq_one_letter_code
_entity_poly.pdbx_strand_id
1 'polypeptide(L)' 'VLLVTFELEEVLSLADRILVIYEGRIVKEFAVADADAETLGYFMTGGGGAKLGATEPSGTTARSSDPTETASADIEGGAE' A
#
# COMPACT_ATOMS: atom_id res chain seq x y z
N VAL A 1 -2.52 15.25 14.00
CA VAL A 1 -1.51 14.37 14.64
C VAL A 1 -1.67 12.99 14.02
N LEU A 2 -0.59 12.23 13.83
CA LEU A 2 -0.67 10.84 13.37
C LEU A 2 -0.27 9.93 14.54
N LEU A 3 -1.21 9.10 15.00
CA LEU A 3 -1.00 8.09 16.01
C LEU A 3 -0.89 6.73 15.33
N VAL A 4 0.12 5.95 15.70
CA VAL A 4 0.29 4.56 15.25
C VAL A 4 0.51 3.71 16.49
N THR A 5 -0.44 2.82 16.75
CA THR A 5 -0.46 1.95 17.93
C THR A 5 -1.22 0.67 17.58
N PHE A 6 -1.03 -0.38 18.39
CA PHE A 6 -1.81 -1.62 18.32
C PHE A 6 -2.81 -1.75 19.47
N GLU A 7 -2.80 -0.80 20.41
CA GLU A 7 -3.71 -0.75 21.55
C GLU A 7 -5.03 -0.10 21.14
N LEU A 8 -6.07 -0.92 20.93
CA LEU A 8 -7.35 -0.46 20.39
C LEU A 8 -8.06 0.58 21.28
N GLU A 9 -7.92 0.50 22.59
CA GLU A 9 -8.49 1.49 23.52
C GLU A 9 -7.90 2.89 23.30
N GLU A 10 -6.59 2.96 23.04
CA GLU A 10 -5.91 4.22 22.72
C GLU A 10 -6.42 4.79 21.38
N VAL A 11 -6.55 3.94 20.35
CA VAL A 11 -7.10 4.35 19.05
C VAL A 11 -8.52 4.91 19.20
N LEU A 12 -9.40 4.19 19.88
CA LEU A 12 -10.81 4.57 20.03
C LEU A 12 -11.03 5.81 20.91
N SER A 13 -10.09 6.12 21.81
CA SER A 13 -10.19 7.28 22.70
C SER A 13 -9.57 8.55 22.13
N LEU A 14 -8.54 8.43 21.27
CA LEU A 14 -7.76 9.57 20.80
C LEU A 14 -7.95 9.92 19.32
N ALA A 15 -8.41 8.97 18.49
CA ALA A 15 -8.51 9.19 17.05
C ALA A 15 -9.85 9.83 16.65
N ASP A 16 -9.81 10.74 15.66
CA ASP A 16 -11.02 11.19 14.95
C ASP A 16 -11.39 10.23 13.80
N ARG A 17 -10.36 9.65 13.17
CA ARG A 17 -10.43 8.76 12.00
C ARG A 17 -9.44 7.63 12.15
N ILE A 18 -9.84 6.42 11.73
CA ILE A 18 -9.06 5.21 11.88
C ILE A 18 -8.89 4.55 10.51
N LEU A 19 -7.64 4.29 10.14
CA LEU A 19 -7.28 3.56 8.91
C LEU A 19 -6.69 2.22 9.30
N VAL A 20 -7.29 1.13 8.84
CA VAL A 20 -6.78 -0.22 9.10
C VAL A 20 -5.88 -0.65 7.95
N ILE A 21 -4.65 -1.05 8.29
CA ILE A 21 -3.67 -1.55 7.34
C ILE A 21 -3.50 -3.06 7.53
N TYR A 22 -3.57 -3.81 6.43
CA TYR A 22 -3.26 -5.24 6.38
C TYR A 22 -2.44 -5.54 5.10
N GLU A 23 -1.36 -6.31 5.24
CA GLU A 23 -0.40 -6.59 4.15
C GLU A 23 0.06 -5.33 3.39
N GLY A 24 0.36 -4.25 4.13
CA GLY A 24 0.87 -3.01 3.55
C GLY A 24 -0.16 -2.20 2.75
N ARG A 25 -1.45 -2.54 2.83
CA ARG A 25 -2.54 -1.82 2.17
C ARG A 25 -3.57 -1.35 3.18
N ILE A 26 -4.14 -0.17 2.94
CA ILE A 26 -5.32 0.28 3.68
C ILE A 26 -6.50 -0.57 3.21
N VAL A 27 -7.09 -1.33 4.13
CA VAL A 27 -8.21 -2.23 3.82
C VAL A 27 -9.55 -1.65 4.22
N LYS A 28 -9.57 -0.69 5.14
CA LYS A 28 -10.79 -0.06 5.64
C LYS A 28 -10.49 1.28 6.30
N GLU A 29 -11.45 2.19 6.21
CA GLU A 29 -11.47 3.45 6.95
C GLU A 29 -12.74 3.49 7.82
N PHE A 30 -12.60 4.07 9.02
CA PHE A 30 -13.68 4.33 9.95
C PHE A 30 -13.63 5.77 10.45
N ALA A 31 -14.80 6.38 10.64
CA ALA A 31 -14.94 7.43 11.64
C ALA A 31 -14.92 6.76 13.02
N VAL A 32 -14.31 7.40 14.03
CA VAL A 32 -14.20 6.79 15.37
C VAL A 32 -15.56 6.43 15.97
N ALA A 33 -16.60 7.20 15.67
CA ALA A 33 -17.97 6.97 16.14
C ALA A 33 -18.59 5.67 15.60
N ASP A 34 -18.07 5.14 14.48
CA ASP A 34 -18.55 3.93 13.82
C ASP A 34 -17.61 2.73 14.05
N ALA A 35 -16.60 2.88 14.90
CA ALA A 35 -15.57 1.88 15.14
C ALA A 35 -15.73 1.23 16.52
N ASP A 36 -15.53 -0.09 16.56
CA ASP A 36 -15.44 -0.86 17.79
C ASP A 36 -14.26 -1.83 17.70
N ALA A 37 -13.81 -2.33 18.85
CA ALA A 37 -12.62 -3.17 18.94
C ALA A 37 -12.75 -4.50 18.19
N GLU A 38 -13.94 -5.09 18.14
CA GLU A 38 -14.18 -6.36 17.46
C GLU A 38 -14.09 -6.17 15.94
N THR A 39 -14.77 -5.15 15.41
CA THR A 39 -14.73 -4.80 13.99
C THR A 39 -13.32 -4.41 13.56
N LEU A 40 -12.62 -3.58 14.33
CA LEU A 40 -11.22 -3.23 14.05
C LEU A 40 -10.34 -4.47 14.04
N GLY A 41 -10.44 -5.34 15.05
CA GLY A 41 -9.70 -6.60 15.11
C GLY A 41 -9.97 -7.52 13.93
N TYR A 42 -11.23 -7.58 13.47
CA TYR A 42 -11.61 -8.32 12.27
C TYR A 42 -10.85 -7.81 11.03
N PHE A 43 -10.86 -6.49 10.75
CA PHE A 43 -10.12 -5.95 9.60
C PHE A 43 -8.58 -6.01 9.76
N MET A 44 -8.07 -5.91 10.99
CA MET A 44 -6.64 -6.05 11.30
C MET A 44 -6.13 -7.49 11.05
N THR A 45 -7.02 -8.48 11.07
CA THR A 45 -6.70 -9.89 10.79
C THR A 45 -7.01 -10.31 9.36
N GLY A 46 -7.38 -9.37 8.48
CA GLY A 46 -7.73 -9.65 7.09
C GLY A 46 -9.20 -10.01 6.86
N GLY A 47 -10.02 -9.96 7.90
CA GLY A 47 -11.47 -10.05 7.82
C GLY A 47 -12.02 -8.85 7.04
N GLY A 48 -12.67 -9.10 5.91
CA GLY A 48 -13.11 -8.05 4.99
C GLY A 48 -12.46 -8.14 3.61
N GLY A 49 -11.51 -9.05 3.42
CA GLY A 49 -10.95 -9.41 2.12
C GLY A 49 -11.95 -10.15 1.21
N ALA A 50 -12.96 -9.46 0.68
CA ALA A 50 -13.64 -9.88 -0.54
C ALA A 50 -13.10 -9.05 -1.72
N LYS A 51 -12.16 -9.66 -2.45
CA LYS A 51 -11.51 -9.20 -3.69
C LYS A 51 -10.61 -7.98 -3.58
N LEU A 52 -9.31 -8.26 -3.49
CA LEU A 52 -8.24 -7.35 -3.84
C LEU A 52 -8.41 -6.97 -5.33
N GLY A 53 -9.04 -5.84 -5.62
CA GLY A 53 -9.32 -5.38 -6.97
C GLY A 53 -9.50 -3.87 -7.03
N ALA A 54 -8.46 -3.19 -7.54
CA ALA A 54 -8.45 -1.83 -8.05
C ALA A 54 -8.57 -0.67 -7.04
N THR A 55 -7.49 -0.42 -6.32
CA THR A 55 -6.92 0.95 -6.29
C THR A 55 -5.42 0.82 -6.03
N GLU A 56 -4.66 0.64 -7.11
CA GLU A 56 -3.26 1.03 -7.09
C GLU A 56 -3.20 2.53 -6.77
N PRO A 57 -2.35 3.00 -5.85
CA PRO A 57 -2.07 4.43 -5.75
C PRO A 57 -1.37 4.85 -7.04
N SER A 58 -2.13 5.46 -7.95
CA SER A 58 -1.56 6.18 -9.09
C SER A 58 -0.74 7.35 -8.54
N GLY A 59 0.59 7.22 -8.55
CA GLY A 59 1.48 8.30 -8.11
C GLY A 59 2.91 7.85 -7.79
N THR A 60 3.76 7.92 -8.81
CA THR A 60 5.20 8.22 -8.73
C THR A 60 6.16 7.19 -8.08
N THR A 61 6.80 6.40 -8.94
CA THR A 61 8.25 6.54 -9.11
C THR A 61 8.52 6.28 -10.58
N ALA A 62 8.72 7.38 -11.32
CA ALA A 62 9.39 7.31 -12.60
C ALA A 62 10.71 6.56 -12.38
N ARG A 63 10.81 5.32 -12.86
CA ARG A 63 12.12 4.74 -13.10
C ARG A 63 12.76 5.63 -14.15
N SER A 64 13.72 6.44 -13.72
CA SER A 64 14.69 7.05 -14.60
C SER A 64 15.27 5.94 -15.46
N SER A 65 14.92 5.97 -16.73
CA SER A 65 15.61 5.29 -17.81
C SER A 65 17.11 5.56 -17.67
N ASP A 66 17.88 4.54 -17.29
CA ASP A 66 19.32 4.49 -17.49
C ASP A 66 19.59 4.45 -19.00
N PRO A 67 20.22 5.46 -19.61
CA PRO A 67 20.72 5.38 -20.97
C PRO A 67 22.23 5.13 -20.90
N THR A 68 22.63 3.97 -20.39
CA THR A 68 24.03 3.50 -20.52
C THR A 68 24.06 2.03 -20.87
N GLU A 69 23.55 1.69 -22.05
CA GLU A 69 23.97 0.49 -22.76
C GLU A 69 24.45 0.91 -24.14
N THR A 70 25.62 1.57 -24.16
CA THR A 70 26.33 1.93 -25.38
C THR A 70 27.05 0.68 -25.89
N ALA A 71 26.53 0.18 -27.02
CA ALA A 71 27.23 -0.45 -28.13
C ALA A 71 28.09 -1.70 -27.84
N SER A 72 27.48 -2.86 -28.01
CA SER A 72 28.17 -4.00 -28.63
C SER A 72 27.59 -4.16 -30.04
N ALA A 73 28.25 -3.56 -31.02
CA ALA A 73 27.96 -3.82 -32.42
C ALA A 73 28.81 -5.01 -32.85
N ASP A 74 28.12 -6.13 -33.03
CA ASP A 74 28.58 -7.29 -33.79
C ASP A 74 29.07 -6.83 -35.17
N ILE A 75 30.38 -6.93 -35.41
CA ILE A 75 30.90 -6.87 -36.78
C ILE A 75 31.14 -8.31 -37.20
N GLU A 76 30.12 -8.92 -37.79
CA GLU A 76 30.27 -10.15 -38.57
C GLU A 76 29.55 -10.01 -39.92
N GLY A 77 30.34 -10.06 -41.00
CA GLY A 77 29.90 -10.54 -42.32
C GLY A 77 29.60 -9.51 -43.40
N GLY A 78 30.48 -9.42 -44.41
CA GLY A 78 30.13 -8.86 -45.73
C GLY A 78 31.29 -8.83 -46.73
N ALA A 79 31.20 -9.66 -47.76
CA ALA A 79 32.01 -9.73 -49.00
C ALA A 79 32.30 -8.33 -49.61
N GLU A 80 33.37 -8.06 -50.37
CA GLU A 80 34.16 -8.80 -51.36
C GLU A 80 35.65 -8.38 -51.33
#